data_AF-A0A9E1N775-F1
#
_entry.id   AF-A0A9E1N775-F1
#
_cell.length_a   1.000
_cell.length_b   1.000
_cell.length_c   1.000
_cell.angle_alpha   90.00
_cell.angle_beta   90.00
_cell.angle_gamma   90.00
#
_symmetry.space_group_name_H-M   'P 1'
#
loop_
_entity.id
_entity.type
_entity.pdbx_description
1 polymer ?
#
loop_
_entity_poly.entity_id
_entity_poly.type
_entity_poly.pdbx_seq_one_letter_code
_entity_poly.pdbx_strand_id
1 'polypeptide(L)'
;MKFKGTVLMAAVFLSLVLYYFFIDIPAQQKENSEKEQAEKILPLETEKVVEFSIIRNGNPITLKRKDPNNWGLTQPLSAPGDPTEAEAFISEIANLKKTRVVEENPNDYSIYGLDSPVIKIHFTFDNKIKETLLIGDESPMGGGLYFKRGSQPSVMMALASKTHFEKSVYNFRDKTLLSFSTGTIKRIKIIRETNPLEFEKVDEVWKISGTMGAKGDKDTIMKFLQSIQFSKIQEFVDEKPDSLEDYGLNPPKLKLVLENEKGATQTLALGNPKEDKGYFGKINDSSTILLLGSRLFETLSQKAVAFFDKKLLEFDESEILELSLRSENETIRIVRGENGSWAILSPIKAAADLSTMNSLLFDLKEAQITEFIKISLDIPEVFGLDTPNKSFTLKMKDGKTWTLQFGNHTSDGRQVFANRTGETTAFSISKEIVEKLFRSLYDLRNKKILEFESSEVNKILLTTPDNLFELEKNDSEWHLEKPEKLETQHIGHDLLWSLKGLEFKSIVSPPLSEKLAGLDTPTFTISLWKNDQVNISTLKVGKLFEKEQEYIVQAGNQQYRIKNKSLDSIPRTLGKFRP
;
A
#
# COMPACT_ATOMS: atom_id res chain seq x y z
N MET A 1 68.01 -0.77 22.70
CA MET A 1 67.07 0.36 22.89
C MET A 1 67.09 0.78 24.36
N LYS A 2 67.24 2.08 24.67
CA LYS A 2 67.21 2.57 26.06
C LYS A 2 65.76 2.64 26.57
N PHE A 3 65.25 1.53 27.10
CA PHE A 3 63.84 1.33 27.50
C PHE A 3 63.31 2.40 28.49
N LYS A 4 64.17 2.94 29.36
CA LYS A 4 63.79 3.97 30.34
C LYS A 4 63.42 5.32 29.70
N GLY A 5 64.04 5.68 28.57
CA GLY A 5 63.72 6.92 27.86
C GLY A 5 62.38 6.85 27.11
N THR A 6 62.06 5.68 26.55
CA THR A 6 60.80 5.44 25.83
C THR A 6 59.58 5.46 26.77
N VAL A 7 59.70 4.88 27.96
CA VAL A 7 58.63 4.92 28.98
C VAL A 7 58.37 6.34 29.49
N LEU A 8 59.44 7.12 29.72
CA LEU A 8 59.31 8.53 30.12
C LEU A 8 58.60 9.35 29.03
N MET A 9 58.99 9.18 27.76
CA MET A 9 58.32 9.88 26.65
C MET A 9 56.86 9.44 26.47
N ALA A 10 56.55 8.15 26.65
CA ALA A 10 55.16 7.68 26.62
C ALA A 10 54.31 8.30 27.74
N ALA A 11 54.86 8.43 28.95
CA ALA A 11 54.16 9.07 30.07
C ALA A 11 53.94 10.58 29.83
N VAL A 12 54.92 11.28 29.27
CA VAL A 12 54.77 12.71 28.89
C VAL A 12 53.74 12.87 27.79
N PHE A 13 53.78 12.01 26.77
CA PHE A 13 52.79 12.01 25.68
C PHE A 13 51.38 11.76 26.21
N LEU A 14 51.19 10.75 27.07
CA LEU A 14 49.90 10.46 27.70
C LEU A 14 49.40 11.65 28.54
N SER A 15 50.30 12.33 29.26
CA SER A 15 49.96 13.51 30.06
C SER A 15 49.53 14.70 29.18
N LEU A 16 50.19 14.91 28.04
CA LEU A 16 49.82 15.94 27.07
C LEU A 16 48.48 15.63 26.39
N VAL A 17 48.22 14.36 26.04
CA VAL A 17 46.92 13.92 25.51
C VAL A 17 45.81 14.14 26.54
N LEU A 18 46.03 13.77 27.80
CA LEU A 18 45.08 14.02 28.89
C LEU A 18 44.84 15.53 29.09
N TYR A 19 45.90 16.34 29.10
CA TYR A 19 45.76 17.80 29.20
C TYR A 19 44.92 18.37 28.04
N TYR A 20 45.23 17.99 26.80
CA TYR A 20 44.50 18.44 25.62
C TYR A 20 43.01 18.04 25.67
N PHE A 21 42.70 16.80 26.05
CA PHE A 21 41.32 16.31 26.11
C PHE A 21 40.50 16.85 27.29
N PHE A 22 41.11 17.06 28.46
CA PHE A 22 40.38 17.46 29.67
C PHE A 22 40.40 18.98 29.93
N ILE A 23 41.31 19.74 29.30
CA ILE A 23 41.45 21.19 29.52
C ILE A 23 41.24 21.96 28.22
N ASP A 24 42.05 21.71 27.18
CA ASP A 24 42.00 22.53 25.95
C ASP A 24 40.68 22.35 25.18
N ILE A 25 40.21 21.11 24.97
CA ILE A 25 38.93 20.86 24.28
C ILE A 25 37.75 21.51 25.02
N PRO A 26 37.55 21.30 26.35
CA PRO A 26 36.47 21.98 27.07
C PRO A 26 36.60 23.50 27.12
N ALA A 27 37.82 24.04 27.22
CA ALA A 27 38.05 25.49 27.21
C ALA A 27 37.68 26.10 25.85
N GLN A 28 38.08 25.45 24.75
CA GLN A 28 37.73 25.89 23.39
C GLN A 28 36.23 25.76 23.13
N GLN A 29 35.60 24.67 23.61
CA GLN A 29 34.14 24.51 23.53
C GLN A 29 33.41 25.60 24.32
N LYS A 30 33.90 25.96 25.51
CA LYS A 30 33.34 27.04 26.32
C LYS A 30 33.52 28.41 25.66
N GLU A 31 34.68 28.71 25.09
CA GLU A 31 34.91 29.97 24.37
C GLU A 31 34.00 30.07 23.14
N ASN A 32 33.84 28.98 22.39
CA ASN A 32 32.94 28.93 21.24
C ASN A 32 31.47 29.08 21.66
N SER A 33 31.03 28.46 22.75
CA SER A 33 29.66 28.59 23.24
C SER A 33 29.39 30.00 23.78
N GLU A 34 30.34 30.62 24.46
CA GLU A 34 30.25 32.03 24.91
C GLU A 34 30.16 32.99 23.72
N LYS A 35 30.96 32.78 22.67
CA LYS A 35 30.86 33.53 21.41
C LYS A 35 29.50 33.35 20.75
N GLU A 36 29.02 32.12 20.66
CA GLU A 36 27.72 31.82 20.06
C GLU A 36 26.57 32.45 20.86
N GLN A 37 26.61 32.40 22.19
CA GLN A 37 25.63 33.06 23.05
C GLN A 37 25.68 34.59 22.92
N ALA A 38 26.87 35.17 22.79
CA ALA A 38 27.04 36.61 22.58
C ALA A 38 26.45 37.11 21.26
N GLU A 39 26.37 36.24 20.23
CA GLU A 39 25.70 36.54 18.96
C GLU A 39 24.16 36.49 19.05
N LYS A 40 23.56 35.87 20.07
CA LYS A 40 22.09 35.79 20.17
C LYS A 40 21.47 37.13 20.58
N ILE A 41 20.25 37.39 20.10
CA ILE A 41 19.41 38.52 20.55
C ILE A 41 18.98 38.32 22.01
N LEU A 42 18.62 37.09 22.37
CA LEU A 42 18.29 36.69 23.72
C LEU A 42 18.94 35.32 24.01
N PRO A 43 20.09 35.27 24.69
CA PRO A 43 20.69 34.00 25.10
C PRO A 43 19.79 33.34 26.15
N LEU A 44 19.10 32.28 25.77
CA LEU A 44 18.19 31.54 26.64
C LEU A 44 18.33 30.03 26.42
N GLU A 45 18.11 29.26 27.48
CA GLU A 45 17.97 27.81 27.43
C GLU A 45 16.48 27.47 27.31
N THR A 46 16.09 26.81 26.21
CA THR A 46 14.70 26.50 25.86
C THR A 46 13.98 25.72 26.95
N GLU A 47 14.67 24.76 27.55
CA GLU A 47 14.16 23.84 28.59
C GLU A 47 13.90 24.57 29.91
N LYS A 48 14.54 25.73 30.11
CA LYS A 48 14.41 26.55 31.31
C LYS A 48 13.20 27.47 31.28
N VAL A 49 12.59 27.69 30.11
CA VAL A 49 11.42 28.56 29.97
C VAL A 49 10.18 27.83 30.50
N VAL A 50 9.62 28.30 31.62
CA VAL A 50 8.40 27.73 32.22
C VAL A 50 7.13 28.47 31.83
N GLU A 51 7.26 29.71 31.35
CA GLU A 51 6.13 30.52 30.88
C GLU A 51 6.64 31.55 29.88
N PHE A 52 5.85 31.79 28.83
CA PHE A 52 6.02 32.95 27.97
C PHE A 52 4.69 33.63 27.67
N SER A 53 4.73 34.95 27.48
CA SER A 53 3.57 35.75 27.13
C SER A 53 3.90 36.69 25.97
N ILE A 54 3.14 36.59 24.89
CA ILE A 54 3.22 37.52 23.76
C ILE A 54 2.14 38.57 23.96
N ILE A 55 2.52 39.83 24.10
CA ILE A 55 1.61 40.95 24.26
C ILE A 55 1.63 41.77 22.97
N ARG A 56 0.48 41.79 22.29
CA ARG A 56 0.24 42.63 21.10
C ARG A 56 -0.94 43.55 21.35
N ASN A 57 -0.75 44.85 21.21
CA ASN A 57 -1.80 45.87 21.42
C ASN A 57 -2.55 45.69 22.77
N GLY A 58 -1.84 45.29 23.83
CA GLY A 58 -2.42 45.06 25.16
C GLY A 58 -3.10 43.72 25.37
N ASN A 59 -3.20 42.85 24.35
CA ASN A 59 -3.79 41.52 24.47
C ASN A 59 -2.69 40.45 24.69
N PRO A 60 -2.62 39.84 25.88
CA PRO A 60 -1.63 38.81 26.16
C PRO A 60 -2.09 37.43 25.66
N ILE A 61 -1.17 36.71 25.03
CA ILE A 61 -1.26 35.27 24.75
C ILE A 61 -0.22 34.60 25.64
N THR A 62 -0.67 33.97 26.72
CA THR A 62 0.22 33.44 27.76
C THR A 62 0.15 31.93 27.81
N LEU A 63 1.30 31.27 27.62
CA LEU A 63 1.46 29.84 27.73
C LEU A 63 2.33 29.48 28.94
N LYS A 64 1.91 28.45 29.69
CA LYS A 64 2.65 27.91 30.83
C LYS A 64 2.99 26.44 30.61
N ARG A 65 4.26 26.09 30.82
CA ARG A 65 4.77 24.72 30.77
C ARG A 65 4.33 24.01 32.04
N LYS A 66 3.58 22.92 31.91
CA LYS A 66 3.18 22.05 33.04
C LYS A 66 4.20 20.94 33.27
N ASP A 67 4.70 20.39 32.16
CA ASP A 67 5.76 19.39 32.08
C ASP A 67 6.48 19.56 30.72
N PRO A 68 7.62 18.90 30.46
CA PRO A 68 8.41 19.11 29.24
C PRO A 68 7.64 18.97 27.92
N ASN A 69 6.54 18.22 27.90
CA ASN A 69 5.77 17.94 26.69
C ASN A 69 4.36 18.56 26.71
N ASN A 70 4.07 19.43 27.69
CA ASN A 70 2.72 19.90 27.93
C ASN A 70 2.68 21.40 28.24
N TRP A 71 2.05 22.13 27.33
CA TRP A 71 1.82 23.56 27.44
C TRP A 71 0.35 23.84 27.65
N GLY A 72 0.03 24.78 28.55
CA GLY A 72 -1.33 25.28 28.75
C GLY A 72 -1.43 26.74 28.33
N LEU A 73 -2.39 27.06 27.47
CA LEU A 73 -2.81 28.43 27.21
C LEU A 73 -3.62 28.92 28.42
N THR A 74 -3.19 30.00 29.05
CA THR A 74 -3.83 30.59 30.24
C THR A 74 -4.47 31.95 29.98
N GLN A 75 -4.10 32.63 28.90
CA GLN A 75 -4.69 33.88 28.46
C GLN A 75 -4.78 33.91 26.93
N PRO A 76 -5.84 34.51 26.35
CA PRO A 76 -6.97 35.17 27.03
C PRO A 76 -8.00 34.20 27.65
N LEU A 77 -7.85 32.90 27.38
CA LEU A 77 -8.71 31.83 27.89
C LEU A 77 -7.86 30.66 28.39
N SER A 78 -8.47 29.76 29.16
CA SER A 78 -7.85 28.52 29.62
C SER A 78 -8.10 27.38 28.63
N ALA A 79 -7.07 26.88 27.98
CA ALA A 79 -7.15 25.73 27.07
C ALA A 79 -5.82 24.95 27.01
N PRO A 80 -5.84 23.69 26.55
CA PRO A 80 -4.61 22.99 26.18
C PRO A 80 -3.87 23.76 25.08
N GLY A 81 -2.55 23.91 25.24
CA GLY A 81 -1.67 24.50 24.25
C GLY A 81 -1.09 23.46 23.32
N ASP A 82 -0.73 23.86 22.11
CA ASP A 82 0.02 23.06 21.15
C ASP A 82 1.50 23.07 21.55
N PRO A 83 2.05 21.94 22.08
CA PRO A 83 3.42 21.92 22.56
C PRO A 83 4.42 22.08 21.42
N THR A 84 4.09 21.62 20.20
CA THR A 84 5.00 21.74 19.06
C THR A 84 5.16 23.20 18.66
N GLU A 85 4.06 23.94 18.58
CA GLU A 85 4.09 25.37 18.24
C GLU A 85 4.73 26.22 19.35
N ALA A 86 4.50 25.88 20.61
CA ALA A 86 5.12 26.56 21.75
C ALA A 86 6.65 26.38 21.74
N GLU A 87 7.15 25.15 21.64
CA GLU A 87 8.59 24.89 21.60
C GLU A 87 9.24 25.47 20.34
N ALA A 88 8.58 25.38 19.18
CA ALA A 88 9.08 25.97 17.95
C ALA A 88 9.26 27.49 18.09
N PHE A 89 8.30 28.18 18.72
CA PHE A 89 8.38 29.61 18.96
C PHE A 89 9.52 30.01 19.91
N ILE A 90 9.70 29.28 21.02
CA ILE A 90 10.81 29.53 21.96
C ILE A 90 12.15 29.26 21.27
N SER A 91 12.23 28.18 20.49
CA SER A 91 13.43 27.79 19.74
C SER A 91 13.81 28.83 18.68
N GLU A 92 12.83 29.42 18.00
CA GLU A 92 13.04 30.49 17.04
C GLU A 92 13.71 31.71 17.71
N ILE A 93 13.23 32.08 18.89
CA ILE A 93 13.77 33.22 19.66
C ILE A 93 15.18 32.90 20.21
N ALA A 94 15.38 31.70 20.76
CA ALA A 94 16.68 31.24 21.25
C ALA A 94 17.75 31.23 20.15
N ASN A 95 17.33 30.96 18.90
CA ASN A 95 18.23 30.88 17.77
C ASN A 95 18.46 32.21 17.03
N LEU A 96 17.67 33.24 17.33
CA LEU A 96 17.75 34.52 16.67
C LEU A 96 19.10 35.21 16.94
N LYS A 97 19.89 35.39 15.88
CA LYS A 97 21.21 36.03 15.95
C LYS A 97 21.11 37.52 15.63
N LYS A 98 21.79 38.34 16.43
CA LYS A 98 21.95 39.76 16.15
C LYS A 98 22.93 39.94 15.00
N THR A 99 22.57 40.76 14.02
CA THR A 99 23.47 41.17 12.94
C THR A 99 24.43 42.25 13.42
N ARG A 100 23.95 43.16 14.27
CA ARG A 100 24.75 44.20 14.90
C ARG A 100 24.07 44.77 16.14
N VAL A 101 24.86 45.39 17.00
CA VAL A 101 24.37 46.39 17.95
C VAL A 101 24.26 47.72 17.21
N VAL A 102 23.09 48.33 17.24
CA VAL A 102 22.80 49.59 16.53
C VAL A 102 23.23 50.77 17.38
N GLU A 103 22.87 50.73 18.67
CA GLU A 103 23.23 51.76 19.64
C GLU A 103 23.25 51.15 21.05
N GLU A 104 24.31 51.38 21.82
CA GLU A 104 24.51 50.76 23.14
C GLU A 104 23.66 51.43 24.23
N ASN A 105 23.52 52.75 24.19
CA ASN A 105 22.80 53.54 25.18
C ASN A 105 22.00 54.67 24.51
N PRO A 106 20.87 54.35 23.85
CA PRO A 106 20.06 55.35 23.18
C PRO A 106 19.43 56.33 24.17
N ASN A 107 19.41 57.61 23.81
CA ASN A 107 18.65 58.63 24.53
C ASN A 107 17.15 58.65 24.12
N ASP A 108 16.83 58.09 22.96
CA ASP A 108 15.48 58.04 22.40
C ASP A 108 15.22 56.68 21.73
N TYR A 109 14.27 55.90 22.27
CA TYR A 109 13.88 54.60 21.73
C TYR A 109 12.78 54.67 20.68
N SER A 110 12.14 55.83 20.50
CA SER A 110 11.02 56.01 19.58
C SER A 110 11.43 55.86 18.12
N ILE A 111 12.66 56.26 17.77
CA ILE A 111 13.25 56.11 16.42
C ILE A 111 13.38 54.65 15.97
N TYR A 112 13.33 53.71 16.90
CA TYR A 112 13.41 52.28 16.66
C TYR A 112 12.06 51.58 16.84
N GLY A 113 11.00 52.31 17.17
CA GLY A 113 9.71 51.74 17.56
C GLY A 113 9.74 50.99 18.90
N LEU A 114 10.76 51.22 19.75
CA LEU A 114 10.99 50.46 20.98
C LEU A 114 10.45 51.13 22.26
N ASP A 115 10.03 52.39 22.17
CA ASP A 115 9.36 53.10 23.29
C ASP A 115 7.92 52.58 23.51
N SER A 116 7.19 52.41 22.40
CA SER A 116 5.85 51.79 22.38
C SER A 116 5.82 50.59 21.42
N PRO A 117 6.53 49.49 21.74
CA PRO A 117 6.70 48.38 20.81
C PRO A 117 5.38 47.62 20.63
N VAL A 118 5.07 47.32 19.36
CA VAL A 118 3.83 46.63 18.96
C VAL A 118 3.78 45.21 19.51
N ILE A 119 4.94 44.58 19.72
CA ILE A 119 5.06 43.21 20.25
C ILE A 119 6.07 43.22 21.40
N LYS A 120 5.64 42.69 22.54
CA LYS A 120 6.49 42.40 23.71
C LYS A 120 6.39 40.92 24.02
N ILE A 121 7.52 40.27 24.31
CA ILE A 121 7.55 38.87 24.71
C ILE A 121 8.15 38.79 26.10
N HIS A 122 7.35 38.36 27.06
CA HIS A 122 7.81 38.10 28.42
C HIS A 122 8.14 36.63 28.59
N PHE A 123 9.28 36.34 29.21
CA PHE A 123 9.70 35.00 29.59
C PHE A 123 9.80 34.91 31.10
N THR A 124 9.37 33.78 31.66
CA THR A 124 9.69 33.38 33.04
C THR A 124 10.42 32.05 32.98
N PHE A 125 11.57 31.99 33.67
CA PHE A 125 12.41 30.81 33.73
C PHE A 125 12.15 29.99 35.01
N ASP A 126 12.64 28.74 35.06
CA ASP A 126 12.48 27.82 36.20
C ASP A 126 12.98 28.39 37.54
N ASN A 127 14.04 29.19 37.49
CA ASN A 127 14.62 29.95 38.59
C ASN A 127 13.83 31.22 38.96
N LYS A 128 12.66 31.44 38.35
CA LYS A 128 11.76 32.60 38.52
C LYS A 128 12.31 33.93 38.00
N ILE A 129 13.48 33.94 37.34
CA ILE A 129 13.97 35.13 36.64
C ILE A 129 12.99 35.44 35.51
N LYS A 130 12.78 36.74 35.28
CA LYS A 130 11.96 37.25 34.19
C LYS A 130 12.83 38.06 33.26
N GLU A 131 12.60 37.90 31.97
CA GLU A 131 13.21 38.71 30.93
C GLU A 131 12.14 39.13 29.93
N THR A 132 12.36 40.28 29.28
CA THR A 132 11.46 40.78 28.25
C THR A 132 12.23 41.03 26.97
N LEU A 133 11.71 40.55 25.86
CA LEU A 133 12.18 40.93 24.53
C LEU A 133 11.19 41.91 23.91
N LEU A 134 11.66 43.12 23.63
CA LEU A 134 10.90 44.16 22.95
C LEU A 134 11.25 44.11 21.46
N ILE A 135 10.23 44.16 20.61
CA ILE A 135 10.37 44.12 19.15
C ILE A 135 9.87 45.46 18.59
N GLY A 136 10.78 46.17 17.93
CA GLY A 136 10.54 47.47 17.34
C GLY A 136 10.16 47.40 15.86
N ASP A 137 10.45 48.48 15.16
CA ASP A 137 10.13 48.64 13.74
C ASP A 137 11.12 47.89 12.82
N GLU A 138 10.72 47.74 11.56
CA GLU A 138 11.62 47.29 10.51
C GLU A 138 12.64 48.40 10.18
N SER A 139 13.87 48.00 9.90
CA SER A 139 14.91 48.94 9.52
C SER A 139 14.50 49.69 8.24
N PRO A 140 14.65 51.03 8.19
CA PRO A 140 14.37 51.80 6.98
C PRO A 140 15.21 51.38 5.77
N MET A 141 16.36 50.74 6.01
CA MET A 141 17.24 50.20 4.97
C MET A 141 16.83 48.79 4.50
N GLY A 142 15.75 48.25 5.06
CA GLY A 142 15.25 46.89 4.80
C GLY A 142 16.04 45.80 5.53
N GLY A 143 15.43 44.61 5.59
CA GLY A 143 16.14 43.37 5.93
C GLY A 143 16.23 43.00 7.41
N GLY A 144 15.77 43.79 8.36
CA GLY A 144 15.81 43.39 9.78
C GLY A 144 14.95 44.21 10.72
N LEU A 145 14.71 43.67 11.91
CA LEU A 145 13.93 44.29 12.98
C LEU A 145 14.85 44.80 14.09
N TYR A 146 14.44 45.87 14.76
CA TYR A 146 15.07 46.32 16.00
C TYR A 146 14.57 45.52 17.20
N PHE A 147 15.48 45.14 18.09
CA PHE A 147 15.20 44.40 19.32
C PHE A 147 15.86 45.05 20.52
N LYS A 148 15.22 44.93 21.68
CA LYS A 148 15.80 45.34 22.96
C LYS A 148 15.45 44.33 24.05
N ARG A 149 16.45 43.97 24.87
CA ARG A 149 16.23 43.22 26.11
C ARG A 149 15.73 44.16 27.20
N GLY A 150 14.79 43.73 28.01
CA GLY A 150 14.24 44.52 29.11
C GLY A 150 15.34 44.91 30.11
N SER A 151 16.25 43.98 30.39
CA SER A 151 17.37 44.15 31.32
C SER A 151 18.52 45.02 30.81
N GLN A 152 18.58 45.37 29.52
CA GLN A 152 19.73 46.09 28.92
C GLN A 152 19.29 47.29 28.07
N PRO A 153 20.08 48.38 28.03
CA PRO A 153 19.75 49.57 27.24
C PRO A 153 19.99 49.39 25.74
N SER A 154 20.84 48.44 25.33
CA SER A 154 21.29 48.32 23.95
C SER A 154 20.19 47.93 22.96
N VAL A 155 20.20 48.61 21.82
CA VAL A 155 19.34 48.33 20.66
C VAL A 155 20.12 47.45 19.70
N MET A 156 19.56 46.30 19.39
CA MET A 156 20.14 45.31 18.50
C MET A 156 19.30 45.20 17.23
N MET A 157 19.90 44.69 16.16
CA MET A 157 19.20 44.36 14.92
C MET A 157 19.39 42.88 14.62
N ALA A 158 18.36 42.23 14.08
CA ALA A 158 18.45 40.87 13.53
C ALA A 158 17.64 40.75 12.24
N LEU A 159 18.06 39.85 11.35
CA LEU A 159 17.27 39.51 10.17
C LEU A 159 16.06 38.67 10.62
N ALA A 160 14.88 39.28 10.63
CA ALA A 160 13.63 38.63 11.01
C ALA A 160 12.45 39.37 10.38
N SER A 161 11.31 38.67 10.20
CA SER A 161 10.06 39.25 9.76
C SER A 161 9.12 39.50 10.94
N LYS A 162 8.39 40.61 10.93
CA LYS A 162 7.40 40.92 11.97
C LYS A 162 6.33 39.82 12.07
N THR A 163 5.95 39.24 10.92
CA THR A 163 4.92 38.19 10.82
C THR A 163 5.22 36.93 11.63
N HIS A 164 6.49 36.62 11.89
CA HIS A 164 6.88 35.45 12.69
C HIS A 164 6.42 35.58 14.15
N PHE A 165 6.35 36.82 14.66
CA PHE A 165 5.95 37.13 16.02
C PHE A 165 4.45 37.47 16.13
N GLU A 166 3.75 37.63 15.01
CA GLU A 166 2.30 37.90 14.95
C GLU A 166 1.45 36.62 15.10
N LYS A 167 1.80 35.79 16.08
CA LYS A 167 1.06 34.57 16.40
C LYS A 167 -0.28 34.92 17.05
N SER A 168 -1.31 34.13 16.72
CA SER A 168 -2.65 34.24 17.29
C SER A 168 -2.89 33.17 18.36
N VAL A 169 -3.98 33.31 19.12
CA VAL A 169 -4.45 32.30 20.08
C VAL A 169 -4.63 30.93 19.41
N TYR A 170 -5.12 30.91 18.16
CA TYR A 170 -5.31 29.68 17.39
C TYR A 170 -3.99 28.94 17.13
N ASN A 171 -2.89 29.67 16.88
CA ASN A 171 -1.60 29.05 16.59
C ASN A 171 -1.12 28.18 17.75
N PHE A 172 -1.26 28.70 18.97
CA PHE A 172 -0.76 28.07 20.19
C PHE A 172 -1.75 27.16 20.91
N ARG A 173 -3.01 27.06 20.45
CA ARG A 173 -4.00 26.16 21.05
C ARG A 173 -3.89 24.78 20.44
N ASP A 174 -4.12 23.75 21.26
CA ASP A 174 -4.19 22.37 20.76
C ASP A 174 -5.33 22.23 19.75
N LYS A 175 -4.98 21.82 18.53
CA LYS A 175 -5.90 21.66 17.39
C LYS A 175 -6.35 20.20 17.21
N THR A 176 -6.01 19.30 18.14
CA THR A 176 -6.42 17.90 18.12
C THR A 176 -7.94 17.80 18.24
N LEU A 177 -8.58 17.13 17.27
CA LEU A 177 -10.04 16.99 17.27
C LEU A 177 -10.51 15.95 18.29
N LEU A 178 -9.98 14.73 18.20
CA LEU A 178 -10.33 13.60 19.08
C LEU A 178 -9.05 12.83 19.41
N SER A 179 -8.80 12.58 20.70
CA SER A 179 -7.59 11.91 21.16
C SER A 179 -7.85 10.43 21.49
N PHE A 180 -7.73 9.56 20.50
CA PHE A 180 -7.91 8.11 20.67
C PHE A 180 -6.80 7.32 19.96
N SER A 181 -6.68 6.03 20.29
CA SER A 181 -5.84 5.08 19.56
C SER A 181 -6.73 4.22 18.66
N THR A 182 -6.43 4.16 17.36
CA THR A 182 -7.25 3.43 16.38
C THR A 182 -7.34 1.93 16.71
N GLY A 183 -6.26 1.35 17.23
CA GLY A 183 -6.18 -0.08 17.55
C GLY A 183 -7.04 -0.52 18.74
N THR A 184 -7.45 0.41 19.60
CA THR A 184 -8.26 0.12 20.80
C THR A 184 -9.76 0.35 20.58
N ILE A 185 -10.16 0.84 19.41
CA ILE A 185 -11.57 1.05 19.08
C ILE A 185 -12.24 -0.30 18.86
N LYS A 186 -13.32 -0.54 19.61
CA LYS A 186 -14.16 -1.73 19.51
C LYS A 186 -15.46 -1.47 18.77
N ARG A 187 -16.01 -0.26 18.88
CA ARG A 187 -17.28 0.09 18.24
C ARG A 187 -17.26 1.50 17.68
N ILE A 188 -17.87 1.67 16.51
CA ILE A 188 -18.04 2.93 15.80
C ILE A 188 -19.52 3.08 15.51
N LYS A 189 -20.16 4.18 15.89
CA LYS A 189 -21.54 4.51 15.48
C LYS A 189 -21.55 5.83 14.73
N ILE A 190 -22.19 5.86 13.58
CA ILE A 190 -22.46 7.05 12.78
C ILE A 190 -23.98 7.20 12.72
N ILE A 191 -24.49 8.13 13.52
CA ILE A 191 -25.91 8.44 13.64
C ILE A 191 -26.22 9.60 12.68
N ARG A 192 -27.20 9.40 11.81
CA ARG A 192 -27.68 10.36 10.80
C ARG A 192 -29.06 9.90 10.32
N GLU A 193 -29.84 10.79 9.71
CA GLU A 193 -31.22 10.49 9.28
C GLU A 193 -31.29 9.32 8.29
N THR A 194 -30.39 9.30 7.30
CA THR A 194 -30.36 8.26 6.27
C THR A 194 -29.12 7.39 6.41
N ASN A 195 -29.28 6.06 6.32
CA ASN A 195 -28.19 5.09 6.32
C ASN A 195 -27.29 5.18 7.58
N PRO A 196 -27.83 5.09 8.81
CA PRO A 196 -27.00 5.00 10.01
C PRO A 196 -26.07 3.79 9.91
N LEU A 197 -24.85 3.93 10.44
CA LEU A 197 -23.85 2.88 10.40
C LEU A 197 -23.39 2.53 11.80
N GLU A 198 -23.25 1.24 12.07
CA GLU A 198 -22.61 0.76 13.28
C GLU A 198 -21.59 -0.31 12.92
N PHE A 199 -20.39 -0.21 13.48
CA PHE A 199 -19.30 -1.15 13.29
C PHE A 199 -18.96 -1.71 14.66
N GLU A 200 -18.83 -3.02 14.76
CA GLU A 200 -18.46 -3.71 15.99
C GLU A 200 -17.37 -4.74 15.72
N LYS A 201 -16.30 -4.68 16.50
CA LYS A 201 -15.20 -5.63 16.45
C LYS A 201 -15.52 -6.82 17.35
N VAL A 202 -15.69 -8.00 16.75
CA VAL A 202 -15.97 -9.28 17.42
C VAL A 202 -14.89 -10.28 16.99
N ASP A 203 -14.16 -10.86 17.95
CA ASP A 203 -13.07 -11.81 17.70
C ASP A 203 -12.06 -11.32 16.65
N GLU A 204 -11.60 -10.08 16.79
CA GLU A 204 -10.70 -9.38 15.84
C GLU A 204 -11.26 -9.09 14.44
N VAL A 205 -12.54 -9.41 14.19
CA VAL A 205 -13.22 -9.16 12.92
C VAL A 205 -14.22 -8.02 13.06
N TRP A 206 -14.14 -7.05 12.17
CA TRP A 206 -15.13 -5.99 12.08
C TRP A 206 -16.42 -6.53 11.46
N LYS A 207 -17.55 -6.29 12.13
CA LYS A 207 -18.90 -6.52 11.62
C LYS A 207 -19.61 -5.18 11.47
N ILE A 208 -20.40 -5.03 10.43
CA ILE A 208 -21.13 -3.80 10.16
C ILE A 208 -22.64 -4.03 10.32
N SER A 209 -23.20 -3.41 11.35
CA SER A 209 -24.61 -3.43 11.76
C SER A 209 -25.41 -2.33 11.03
N GLY A 210 -26.70 -2.60 10.79
CA GLY A 210 -27.63 -1.67 10.14
C GLY A 210 -28.17 -2.12 8.78
N THR A 211 -27.86 -3.35 8.32
CA THR A 211 -28.58 -4.09 7.24
C THR A 211 -27.89 -5.40 6.85
N MET A 212 -26.63 -5.65 7.24
CA MET A 212 -25.81 -6.61 6.47
C MET A 212 -24.99 -7.65 7.22
N GLY A 213 -24.66 -7.51 8.52
CA GLY A 213 -23.88 -8.55 9.24
C GLY A 213 -22.57 -8.96 8.54
N ALA A 214 -22.13 -8.16 7.57
CA ALA A 214 -21.05 -8.47 6.66
C ALA A 214 -19.72 -8.16 7.34
N LYS A 215 -18.70 -8.93 6.97
CA LYS A 215 -17.32 -8.67 7.37
C LYS A 215 -16.90 -7.31 6.82
N GLY A 216 -16.44 -6.44 7.71
CA GLY A 216 -15.84 -5.17 7.36
C GLY A 216 -14.37 -5.34 6.97
N ASP A 217 -13.94 -4.60 5.96
CA ASP A 217 -12.54 -4.53 5.56
C ASP A 217 -11.71 -3.81 6.62
N LYS A 218 -10.79 -4.55 7.25
CA LYS A 218 -9.97 -4.08 8.37
C LYS A 218 -9.15 -2.84 8.00
N ASP A 219 -8.54 -2.84 6.82
CA ASP A 219 -7.64 -1.77 6.38
C ASP A 219 -8.40 -0.49 6.05
N THR A 220 -9.58 -0.62 5.44
CA THR A 220 -10.46 0.50 5.12
C THR A 220 -11.01 1.15 6.39
N ILE A 221 -11.45 0.35 7.37
CA ILE A 221 -11.90 0.87 8.67
C ILE A 221 -10.74 1.52 9.43
N MET A 222 -9.54 0.96 9.38
CA MET A 222 -8.34 1.56 9.97
C MET A 222 -8.02 2.93 9.35
N LYS A 223 -8.03 3.04 8.01
CA LYS A 223 -7.81 4.30 7.29
C LYS A 223 -8.88 5.34 7.62
N PHE A 224 -10.13 4.91 7.78
CA PHE A 224 -11.23 5.76 8.22
C PHE A 224 -10.99 6.33 9.62
N LEU A 225 -10.64 5.48 10.59
CA LEU A 225 -10.29 5.93 11.95
C LEU A 225 -9.08 6.87 11.96
N GLN A 226 -8.04 6.59 11.18
CA GLN A 226 -6.87 7.46 11.05
C GLN A 226 -7.22 8.83 10.45
N SER A 227 -8.12 8.86 9.46
CA SER A 227 -8.58 10.13 8.87
C SER A 227 -9.27 11.02 9.92
N ILE A 228 -10.01 10.42 10.85
CA ILE A 228 -10.62 11.13 11.99
C ILE A 228 -9.55 11.54 13.01
N GLN A 229 -8.65 10.62 13.37
CA GLN A 229 -7.59 10.85 14.36
C GLN A 229 -6.67 12.02 13.98
N PHE A 230 -6.33 12.14 12.69
CA PHE A 230 -5.45 13.20 12.17
C PHE A 230 -6.21 14.45 11.71
N SER A 231 -7.54 14.49 11.88
CA SER A 231 -8.32 15.70 11.61
C SER A 231 -8.00 16.78 12.64
N LYS A 232 -7.84 18.01 12.18
CA LYS A 232 -7.54 19.19 13.00
C LYS A 232 -8.71 20.16 13.02
N ILE A 233 -8.86 20.85 14.14
CA ILE A 233 -9.79 21.97 14.30
C ILE A 233 -9.32 23.14 13.42
N GLN A 234 -10.20 23.69 12.58
CA GLN A 234 -9.88 24.84 11.73
C GLN A 234 -10.10 26.17 12.44
N GLU A 235 -11.14 26.26 13.27
CA GLU A 235 -11.52 27.48 13.99
C GLU A 235 -12.20 27.09 15.31
N PHE A 236 -11.98 27.89 16.35
CA PHE A 236 -12.79 27.86 17.57
C PHE A 236 -13.79 29.02 17.45
N VAL A 237 -15.05 28.69 17.14
CA VAL A 237 -16.06 29.66 16.70
C VAL A 237 -16.68 30.37 17.88
N ASP A 238 -17.12 29.62 18.88
CA ASP A 238 -17.83 30.14 20.05
C ASP A 238 -17.55 29.24 21.26
N GLU A 239 -16.98 29.78 22.34
CA GLU A 239 -16.63 28.99 23.52
C GLU A 239 -17.86 28.59 24.35
N LYS A 240 -18.91 29.41 24.32
CA LYS A 240 -20.09 29.31 25.17
C LYS A 240 -21.31 29.87 24.42
N PRO A 241 -21.81 29.14 23.42
CA PRO A 241 -22.96 29.59 22.65
C PRO A 241 -24.22 29.64 23.51
N ASP A 242 -25.06 30.66 23.29
CA ASP A 242 -26.37 30.77 23.92
C ASP A 242 -27.35 29.71 23.38
N SER A 243 -27.20 29.31 22.11
CA SER A 243 -28.00 28.27 21.45
C SER A 243 -27.16 27.37 20.54
N LEU A 244 -27.52 26.08 20.49
CA LEU A 244 -26.94 25.10 19.57
C LEU A 244 -27.71 25.00 18.24
N GLU A 245 -28.89 25.62 18.16
CA GLU A 245 -29.80 25.53 17.01
C GLU A 245 -29.24 26.26 15.79
N ASP A 246 -28.65 27.45 15.99
CA ASP A 246 -28.03 28.25 14.92
C ASP A 246 -26.90 27.48 14.21
N TYR A 247 -26.17 26.68 14.98
CA TYR A 247 -25.10 25.84 14.48
C TYR A 247 -25.59 24.49 13.93
N GLY A 248 -26.88 24.18 14.04
CA GLY A 248 -27.46 22.89 13.63
C GLY A 248 -26.95 21.72 14.45
N LEU A 249 -26.66 21.93 15.75
CA LEU A 249 -26.14 20.93 16.67
C LEU A 249 -27.20 20.42 17.67
N ASN A 250 -28.45 20.87 17.52
CA ASN A 250 -29.61 20.38 18.28
C ASN A 250 -30.86 20.30 17.38
N PRO A 251 -31.14 19.15 16.72
CA PRO A 251 -30.29 17.96 16.64
C PRO A 251 -29.12 18.13 15.64
N PRO A 252 -28.01 17.39 15.80
CA PRO A 252 -26.93 17.39 14.82
C PRO A 252 -27.31 16.63 13.54
N LYS A 253 -26.80 17.09 12.39
CA LYS A 253 -26.96 16.38 11.10
C LYS A 253 -26.27 15.02 11.08
N LEU A 254 -25.14 14.92 11.76
CA LEU A 254 -24.39 13.68 11.89
C LEU A 254 -23.71 13.61 13.27
N LYS A 255 -23.74 12.45 13.92
CA LYS A 255 -23.01 12.20 15.16
C LYS A 255 -22.17 10.93 15.06
N LEU A 256 -20.87 11.07 15.23
CA LEU A 256 -19.92 9.97 15.41
C LEU A 256 -19.80 9.64 16.90
N VAL A 257 -19.79 8.34 17.21
CA VAL A 257 -19.46 7.79 18.52
C VAL A 257 -18.38 6.72 18.33
N LEU A 258 -17.24 6.88 18.97
CA LEU A 258 -16.17 5.90 19.03
C LEU A 258 -16.13 5.33 20.45
N GLU A 259 -16.16 4.01 20.59
CA GLU A 259 -16.08 3.31 21.87
C GLU A 259 -14.88 2.37 21.86
N ASN A 260 -14.04 2.46 22.89
CA ASN A 260 -12.88 1.60 23.02
C ASN A 260 -13.19 0.30 23.79
N GLU A 261 -12.23 -0.61 23.86
CA GLU A 261 -12.36 -1.89 24.57
C GLU A 261 -12.72 -1.76 26.06
N LYS A 262 -12.42 -0.62 26.69
CA LYS A 262 -12.73 -0.31 28.10
C LYS A 262 -14.10 0.36 28.27
N GLY A 263 -14.87 0.53 27.20
CA GLY A 263 -16.16 1.21 27.19
C GLY A 263 -16.08 2.74 27.25
N ALA A 264 -14.89 3.34 27.19
CA ALA A 264 -14.77 4.79 27.14
C ALA A 264 -15.17 5.29 25.75
N THR A 265 -15.97 6.36 25.71
CA THR A 265 -16.52 6.91 24.48
C THR A 265 -15.93 8.27 24.12
N GLN A 266 -15.80 8.52 22.83
CA GLN A 266 -15.53 9.83 22.25
C GLN A 266 -16.60 10.15 21.24
N THR A 267 -17.09 11.38 21.24
CA THR A 267 -18.16 11.79 20.34
C THR A 267 -17.81 13.04 19.56
N LEU A 268 -18.30 13.09 18.34
CA LEU A 268 -18.24 14.26 17.48
C LEU A 268 -19.63 14.46 16.85
N ALA A 269 -20.23 15.61 17.10
CA ALA A 269 -21.44 16.07 16.43
C ALA A 269 -21.07 17.08 15.34
N LEU A 270 -21.69 16.96 14.17
CA LEU A 270 -21.58 17.87 13.03
C LEU A 270 -22.95 18.45 12.71
N GLY A 271 -23.00 19.76 12.51
CA GLY A 271 -24.21 20.54 12.28
C GLY A 271 -24.27 21.19 10.90
N ASN A 272 -24.65 22.46 10.86
CA ASN A 272 -24.80 23.23 9.63
C ASN A 272 -23.44 23.53 8.96
N PRO A 273 -23.38 23.60 7.61
CA PRO A 273 -22.20 24.09 6.91
C PRO A 273 -22.03 25.61 7.11
N LYS A 274 -20.78 26.07 7.14
CA LYS A 274 -20.38 27.48 7.10
C LYS A 274 -19.82 27.77 5.71
N GLU A 275 -20.71 28.06 4.77
CA GLU A 275 -20.36 28.23 3.34
C GLU A 275 -19.54 27.04 2.82
N ASP A 276 -18.46 27.28 2.06
CA ASP A 276 -17.54 26.27 1.54
C ASP A 276 -16.37 25.97 2.50
N LYS A 277 -16.33 26.60 3.69
CA LYS A 277 -15.19 26.48 4.62
C LYS A 277 -15.21 25.19 5.43
N GLY A 278 -16.40 24.69 5.76
CA GLY A 278 -16.55 23.50 6.59
C GLY A 278 -17.90 23.41 7.29
N TYR A 279 -17.95 22.62 8.36
CA TYR A 279 -19.13 22.37 9.17
C TYR A 279 -18.90 22.77 10.61
N PHE A 280 -19.93 23.31 11.25
CA PHE A 280 -19.93 23.48 12.70
C PHE A 280 -19.91 22.11 13.38
N GLY A 281 -19.14 22.00 14.46
CA GLY A 281 -19.01 20.76 15.20
C GLY A 281 -18.81 20.96 16.69
N LYS A 282 -19.07 19.91 17.44
CA LYS A 282 -18.90 19.83 18.89
C LYS A 282 -18.35 18.45 19.25
N ILE A 283 -17.36 18.41 20.12
CA ILE A 283 -16.76 17.15 20.60
C ILE A 283 -17.14 16.88 22.05
N ASN A 284 -17.42 15.63 22.36
CA ASN A 284 -17.76 15.18 23.72
C ASN A 284 -18.83 16.09 24.36
N ASP A 285 -18.64 16.42 25.63
CA ASP A 285 -19.50 17.33 26.38
C ASP A 285 -18.98 18.78 26.42
N SER A 286 -18.01 19.14 25.56
CA SER A 286 -17.45 20.50 25.49
C SER A 286 -18.51 21.53 25.12
N SER A 287 -18.51 22.73 25.72
CA SER A 287 -19.40 23.82 25.30
C SER A 287 -18.94 24.50 23.99
N THR A 288 -17.68 24.37 23.62
CA THR A 288 -17.09 25.08 22.48
C THR A 288 -17.59 24.56 21.13
N ILE A 289 -18.02 25.48 20.27
CA ILE A 289 -18.32 25.25 18.86
C ILE A 289 -17.05 25.38 18.03
N LEU A 290 -16.82 24.40 17.18
CA LEU A 290 -15.66 24.26 16.32
C LEU A 290 -16.06 24.42 14.86
N LEU A 291 -15.17 24.91 14.02
CA LEU A 291 -15.25 24.74 12.57
C LEU A 291 -14.34 23.59 12.14
N LEU A 292 -14.90 22.66 11.37
CA LEU A 292 -14.23 21.45 10.91
C LEU A 292 -14.31 21.36 9.39
N GLY A 293 -13.21 20.96 8.74
CA GLY A 293 -13.12 20.96 7.28
C GLY A 293 -14.10 19.99 6.61
N SER A 294 -14.56 20.36 5.40
CA SER A 294 -15.56 19.60 4.63
C SER A 294 -15.19 18.13 4.39
N ARG A 295 -13.89 17.83 4.24
CA ARG A 295 -13.36 16.46 4.06
C ARG A 295 -13.74 15.51 5.22
N LEU A 296 -13.86 16.03 6.44
CA LEU A 296 -14.29 15.21 7.58
C LEU A 296 -15.76 14.80 7.43
N PHE A 297 -16.62 15.73 7.01
CA PHE A 297 -18.03 15.43 6.75
C PHE A 297 -18.19 14.41 5.62
N GLU A 298 -17.45 14.56 4.51
CA GLU A 298 -17.41 13.58 3.42
C GLU A 298 -16.98 12.18 3.90
N THR A 299 -15.93 12.14 4.75
CA THR A 299 -15.41 10.90 5.33
C THR A 299 -16.49 10.18 6.14
N LEU A 300 -17.21 10.92 7.01
CA LEU A 300 -18.29 10.39 7.84
C LEU A 300 -19.58 10.11 7.04
N SER A 301 -19.71 10.67 5.84
CA SER A 301 -20.86 10.51 4.95
C SER A 301 -20.78 9.25 4.06
N GLN A 302 -19.69 8.50 4.12
CA GLN A 302 -19.54 7.25 3.36
C GLN A 302 -20.65 6.23 3.68
N LYS A 303 -20.96 5.38 2.70
CA LYS A 303 -21.98 4.31 2.79
C LYS A 303 -21.35 3.02 3.33
N ALA A 304 -22.17 2.13 3.92
CA ALA A 304 -21.71 0.83 4.47
C ALA A 304 -20.86 0.03 3.46
N VAL A 305 -21.27 0.03 2.19
CA VAL A 305 -20.62 -0.70 1.09
C VAL A 305 -19.15 -0.32 0.87
N ALA A 306 -18.75 0.90 1.26
CA ALA A 306 -17.35 1.32 1.16
C ALA A 306 -16.45 0.54 2.13
N PHE A 307 -17.04 0.02 3.23
CA PHE A 307 -16.32 -0.62 4.32
C PHE A 307 -16.43 -2.15 4.32
N PHE A 308 -17.13 -2.77 3.38
CA PHE A 308 -17.21 -4.23 3.32
C PHE A 308 -15.93 -4.87 2.81
N ASP A 309 -15.62 -6.06 3.33
CA ASP A 309 -14.60 -6.93 2.77
C ASP A 309 -15.08 -7.39 1.38
N LYS A 310 -14.46 -6.81 0.34
CA LYS A 310 -14.81 -7.06 -1.06
C LYS A 310 -14.14 -8.31 -1.62
N LYS A 311 -13.27 -9.00 -0.87
CA LYS A 311 -12.63 -10.21 -1.38
C LYS A 311 -13.68 -11.26 -1.71
N LEU A 312 -13.60 -11.87 -2.89
CA LEU A 312 -14.57 -12.86 -3.34
C LEU A 312 -14.47 -14.18 -2.55
N LEU A 313 -13.26 -14.60 -2.17
CA LEU A 313 -13.03 -15.75 -1.32
C LEU A 313 -11.66 -15.62 -0.62
N GLU A 314 -11.57 -16.10 0.62
CA GLU A 314 -10.31 -16.16 1.38
C GLU A 314 -9.98 -17.63 1.66
N PHE A 315 -8.81 -18.08 1.18
CA PHE A 315 -8.37 -19.48 1.26
C PHE A 315 -6.85 -19.58 1.20
N ASP A 316 -6.31 -20.70 1.69
CA ASP A 316 -4.91 -21.08 1.51
C ASP A 316 -4.80 -22.03 0.30
N GLU A 317 -4.03 -21.64 -0.70
CA GLU A 317 -3.80 -22.41 -1.93
C GLU A 317 -3.17 -23.78 -1.65
N SER A 318 -2.35 -23.91 -0.61
CA SER A 318 -1.71 -25.17 -0.21
C SER A 318 -2.72 -26.20 0.30
N GLU A 319 -3.88 -25.74 0.77
CA GLU A 319 -4.93 -26.55 1.40
C GLU A 319 -6.02 -26.99 0.42
N ILE A 320 -5.96 -26.58 -0.84
CA ILE A 320 -6.92 -27.01 -1.88
C ILE A 320 -6.62 -28.46 -2.30
N LEU A 321 -7.64 -29.32 -2.23
CA LEU A 321 -7.61 -30.70 -2.74
C LEU A 321 -8.23 -30.81 -4.12
N GLU A 322 -9.31 -30.08 -4.36
CA GLU A 322 -10.10 -30.19 -5.58
C GLU A 322 -10.77 -28.88 -5.91
N LEU A 323 -10.93 -28.64 -7.21
CA LEU A 323 -11.72 -27.56 -7.76
C LEU A 323 -12.65 -28.07 -8.84
N SER A 324 -13.83 -27.47 -8.92
CA SER A 324 -14.87 -27.81 -9.90
C SER A 324 -15.42 -26.54 -10.53
N LEU A 325 -15.34 -26.48 -11.87
CA LEU A 325 -15.89 -25.41 -12.68
C LEU A 325 -17.11 -25.94 -13.44
N ARG A 326 -18.31 -25.58 -12.99
CA ARG A 326 -19.55 -25.90 -13.69
C ARG A 326 -19.99 -24.71 -14.52
N SER A 327 -20.12 -24.93 -15.81
CA SER A 327 -20.82 -24.04 -16.75
C SER A 327 -22.11 -24.72 -17.23
N GLU A 328 -22.89 -24.06 -18.07
CA GLU A 328 -24.16 -24.58 -18.58
C GLU A 328 -24.03 -25.96 -19.27
N ASN A 329 -22.93 -26.17 -20.01
CA ASN A 329 -22.76 -27.35 -20.87
C ASN A 329 -21.73 -28.36 -20.37
N GLU A 330 -20.91 -28.01 -19.38
CA GLU A 330 -19.81 -28.86 -18.92
C GLU A 330 -19.45 -28.66 -17.46
N THR A 331 -18.87 -29.69 -16.85
CA THR A 331 -18.27 -29.61 -15.51
C THR A 331 -16.85 -30.15 -15.56
N ILE A 332 -15.90 -29.25 -15.30
CA ILE A 332 -14.48 -29.57 -15.24
C ILE A 332 -14.10 -29.82 -13.79
N ARG A 333 -13.67 -31.04 -13.48
CA ARG A 333 -13.25 -31.44 -12.14
C ARG A 333 -11.75 -31.68 -12.13
N ILE A 334 -11.02 -30.95 -11.30
CA ILE A 334 -9.56 -31.01 -11.21
C ILE A 334 -9.16 -31.30 -9.76
N VAL A 335 -8.26 -32.26 -9.58
CA VAL A 335 -7.74 -32.66 -8.27
C VAL A 335 -6.26 -32.39 -8.17
N ARG A 336 -5.80 -32.08 -6.96
CA ARG A 336 -4.39 -31.90 -6.66
C ARG A 336 -3.75 -33.23 -6.25
N GLY A 337 -2.64 -33.58 -6.88
CA GLY A 337 -1.80 -34.71 -6.50
C GLY A 337 -0.86 -34.38 -5.34
N GLU A 338 -0.26 -35.42 -4.76
CA GLU A 338 0.63 -35.32 -3.58
C GLU A 338 1.89 -34.47 -3.83
N ASN A 339 2.40 -34.48 -5.07
CA ASN A 339 3.54 -33.69 -5.50
C ASN A 339 3.18 -32.25 -5.92
N GLY A 340 1.94 -31.81 -5.69
CA GLY A 340 1.45 -30.49 -6.08
C GLY A 340 1.05 -30.37 -7.56
N SER A 341 1.14 -31.44 -8.35
CA SER A 341 0.60 -31.48 -9.72
C SER A 341 -0.94 -31.45 -9.71
N TRP A 342 -1.53 -31.10 -10.85
CA TRP A 342 -2.97 -31.03 -11.02
C TRP A 342 -3.42 -32.01 -12.10
N ALA A 343 -4.50 -32.73 -11.85
CA ALA A 343 -5.08 -33.70 -12.77
C ALA A 343 -6.57 -33.40 -13.01
N ILE A 344 -6.96 -33.33 -14.28
CA ILE A 344 -8.34 -33.24 -14.71
C ILE A 344 -8.93 -34.66 -14.68
N LEU A 345 -10.04 -34.84 -13.97
CA LEU A 345 -10.75 -36.11 -13.86
C LEU A 345 -12.04 -36.17 -14.71
N SER A 346 -12.64 -35.02 -14.99
CA SER A 346 -13.86 -34.88 -15.79
C SER A 346 -13.79 -33.58 -16.62
N PRO A 347 -14.30 -33.56 -17.85
CA PRO A 347 -14.96 -34.68 -18.57
C PRO A 347 -13.97 -35.69 -19.17
N ILE A 348 -12.67 -35.42 -19.10
CA ILE A 348 -11.58 -36.30 -19.56
C ILE A 348 -10.58 -36.56 -18.43
N LYS A 349 -9.82 -37.64 -18.54
CA LYS A 349 -8.65 -37.90 -17.69
C LYS A 349 -7.40 -37.33 -18.37
N ALA A 350 -6.82 -36.26 -17.82
CA ALA A 350 -5.62 -35.63 -18.36
C ALA A 350 -4.84 -34.88 -17.27
N ALA A 351 -3.54 -34.64 -17.48
CA ALA A 351 -2.80 -33.68 -16.67
C ALA A 351 -3.29 -32.25 -16.94
N ALA A 352 -3.40 -31.44 -15.89
CA ALA A 352 -3.69 -30.02 -16.00
C ALA A 352 -2.39 -29.21 -16.18
N ASP A 353 -2.50 -28.06 -16.84
CA ASP A 353 -1.39 -27.14 -17.01
C ASP A 353 -1.12 -26.37 -15.71
N LEU A 354 0.04 -26.59 -15.10
CA LEU A 354 0.37 -26.03 -13.78
C LEU A 354 0.36 -24.49 -13.79
N SER A 355 0.88 -23.88 -14.85
CA SER A 355 0.92 -22.41 -14.97
C SER A 355 -0.48 -21.81 -15.05
N THR A 356 -1.37 -22.42 -15.84
CA THR A 356 -2.77 -22.00 -15.97
C THR A 356 -3.52 -22.21 -14.66
N MET A 357 -3.27 -23.32 -13.95
CA MET A 357 -3.85 -23.57 -12.64
C MET A 357 -3.43 -22.50 -11.62
N ASN A 358 -2.14 -22.17 -11.55
CA ASN A 358 -1.64 -21.12 -10.66
C ASN A 358 -2.24 -19.74 -11.01
N SER A 359 -2.34 -19.41 -12.31
CA SER A 359 -3.00 -18.18 -12.76
C SER A 359 -4.48 -18.13 -12.38
N LEU A 360 -5.20 -19.25 -12.49
CA LEU A 360 -6.61 -19.31 -12.10
C LEU A 360 -6.80 -19.10 -10.60
N LEU A 361 -5.97 -19.74 -9.76
CA LEU A 361 -6.04 -19.58 -8.32
C LEU A 361 -5.67 -18.15 -7.88
N PHE A 362 -4.69 -17.55 -8.54
CA PHE A 362 -4.35 -16.14 -8.36
C PHE A 362 -5.52 -15.22 -8.72
N ASP A 363 -6.13 -15.40 -9.90
CA ASP A 363 -7.29 -14.61 -10.34
C ASP A 363 -8.48 -14.76 -9.37
N LEU A 364 -8.70 -15.95 -8.80
CA LEU A 364 -9.73 -16.19 -7.79
C LEU A 364 -9.46 -15.45 -6.47
N LYS A 365 -8.20 -15.43 -6.05
CA LYS A 365 -7.77 -14.74 -4.82
C LYS A 365 -7.86 -13.22 -4.94
N GLU A 366 -7.54 -12.69 -6.12
CA GLU A 366 -7.62 -11.26 -6.44
C GLU A 366 -9.03 -10.79 -6.83
N ALA A 367 -9.97 -11.73 -7.06
CA ALA A 367 -11.33 -11.39 -7.44
C ALA A 367 -12.04 -10.59 -6.34
N GLN A 368 -12.68 -9.50 -6.75
CA GLN A 368 -13.41 -8.60 -5.86
C GLN A 368 -14.88 -8.51 -6.24
N ILE A 369 -15.72 -8.41 -5.20
CA ILE A 369 -17.12 -8.04 -5.30
C ILE A 369 -17.20 -6.60 -5.82
N THR A 370 -18.00 -6.40 -6.87
CA THR A 370 -18.21 -5.07 -7.47
C THR A 370 -19.22 -4.29 -6.66
N GLU A 371 -20.38 -4.89 -6.37
CA GLU A 371 -21.43 -4.26 -5.57
C GLU A 371 -22.20 -5.29 -4.75
N PHE A 372 -22.55 -4.93 -3.51
CA PHE A 372 -23.43 -5.72 -2.67
C PHE A 372 -24.88 -5.31 -2.96
N ILE A 373 -25.68 -6.25 -3.46
CA ILE A 373 -27.01 -5.95 -4.05
C ILE A 373 -28.11 -6.10 -3.01
N LYS A 374 -28.16 -7.25 -2.32
CA LYS A 374 -29.22 -7.55 -1.33
C LYS A 374 -28.72 -8.52 -0.28
N ILE A 375 -29.19 -8.37 0.95
CA ILE A 375 -28.96 -9.32 2.04
C ILE A 375 -30.32 -9.77 2.56
N SER A 376 -30.73 -10.97 2.16
CA SER A 376 -31.99 -11.59 2.54
C SER A 376 -31.97 -13.06 2.11
N LEU A 377 -32.70 -13.91 2.82
CA LEU A 377 -33.03 -15.25 2.34
C LEU A 377 -33.97 -15.21 1.13
N ASP A 378 -34.69 -14.10 0.94
CA ASP A 378 -35.59 -13.86 -0.19
C ASP A 378 -34.83 -13.12 -1.31
N ILE A 379 -33.95 -13.86 -1.99
CA ILE A 379 -33.23 -13.37 -3.16
C ILE A 379 -34.18 -13.44 -4.37
N PRO A 380 -34.44 -12.32 -5.08
CA PRO A 380 -35.33 -12.32 -6.23
C PRO A 380 -34.92 -13.33 -7.30
N GLU A 381 -35.89 -14.09 -7.85
CA GLU A 381 -35.67 -15.06 -8.95
C GLU A 381 -34.98 -14.42 -10.16
N VAL A 382 -35.18 -13.11 -10.40
CA VAL A 382 -34.51 -12.38 -11.48
C VAL A 382 -32.98 -12.42 -11.37
N PHE A 383 -32.41 -12.67 -10.19
CA PHE A 383 -30.96 -12.85 -10.04
C PHE A 383 -30.48 -14.22 -10.53
N GLY A 384 -31.36 -15.21 -10.70
CA GLY A 384 -31.01 -16.56 -11.20
C GLY A 384 -30.09 -17.35 -10.26
N LEU A 385 -30.13 -17.07 -8.96
CA LEU A 385 -29.28 -17.73 -7.95
C LEU A 385 -29.95 -18.97 -7.32
N ASP A 386 -31.25 -19.12 -7.51
CA ASP A 386 -32.06 -20.31 -7.24
C ASP A 386 -31.70 -21.47 -8.20
N THR A 387 -31.42 -21.12 -9.46
CA THR A 387 -31.03 -22.05 -10.53
C THR A 387 -29.73 -21.59 -11.21
N PRO A 388 -28.59 -21.62 -10.51
CA PRO A 388 -27.36 -20.98 -10.99
C PRO A 388 -26.81 -21.66 -12.25
N ASN A 389 -26.59 -20.87 -13.30
CA ASN A 389 -26.05 -21.33 -14.59
C ASN A 389 -24.56 -21.69 -14.50
N LYS A 390 -23.82 -21.08 -13.56
CA LYS A 390 -22.42 -21.43 -13.30
C LYS A 390 -22.15 -21.59 -11.82
N SER A 391 -21.17 -22.43 -11.48
CA SER A 391 -20.63 -22.49 -10.14
C SER A 391 -19.15 -22.82 -10.12
N PHE A 392 -18.43 -22.21 -9.18
CA PHE A 392 -17.03 -22.48 -8.88
C PHE A 392 -16.95 -23.06 -7.48
N THR A 393 -16.43 -24.29 -7.35
CA THR A 393 -16.32 -24.97 -6.06
C THR A 393 -14.87 -25.27 -5.73
N LEU A 394 -14.47 -25.02 -4.47
CA LEU A 394 -13.21 -25.46 -3.88
C LEU A 394 -13.51 -26.45 -2.75
N LYS A 395 -12.79 -27.58 -2.73
CA LYS A 395 -12.78 -28.52 -1.62
C LYS A 395 -11.40 -28.50 -0.97
N MET A 396 -11.39 -28.27 0.34
CA MET A 396 -10.19 -28.10 1.14
C MET A 396 -9.81 -29.41 1.86
N LYS A 397 -8.56 -29.51 2.33
CA LYS A 397 -8.05 -30.68 3.10
C LYS A 397 -8.79 -30.93 4.41
N ASP A 398 -9.25 -29.87 5.07
CA ASP A 398 -10.04 -29.93 6.31
C ASP A 398 -11.49 -30.42 6.08
N GLY A 399 -11.87 -30.71 4.83
CA GLY A 399 -13.22 -31.13 4.44
C GLY A 399 -14.16 -29.97 4.13
N LYS A 400 -13.76 -28.71 4.39
CA LYS A 400 -14.55 -27.53 4.07
C LYS A 400 -14.72 -27.41 2.57
N THR A 401 -15.94 -27.07 2.15
CA THR A 401 -16.28 -26.85 0.75
C THR A 401 -16.82 -25.44 0.58
N TRP A 402 -16.21 -24.68 -0.32
CA TRP A 402 -16.67 -23.36 -0.71
C TRP A 402 -17.29 -23.45 -2.09
N THR A 403 -18.46 -22.85 -2.27
CA THR A 403 -19.10 -22.77 -3.59
C THR A 403 -19.55 -21.35 -3.85
N LEU A 404 -19.07 -20.79 -4.95
CA LEU A 404 -19.53 -19.55 -5.56
C LEU A 404 -20.53 -19.91 -6.65
N GLN A 405 -21.75 -19.40 -6.54
CA GLN A 405 -22.81 -19.57 -7.52
C GLN A 405 -22.96 -18.26 -8.29
N PHE A 406 -23.17 -18.37 -9.60
CA PHE A 406 -23.33 -17.24 -10.50
C PHE A 406 -24.64 -17.42 -11.25
N GLY A 407 -25.48 -16.39 -11.22
CA GLY A 407 -26.80 -16.36 -11.82
C GLY A 407 -26.84 -15.49 -13.07
N ASN A 408 -27.89 -14.70 -13.20
CA ASN A 408 -28.15 -13.84 -14.35
C ASN A 408 -27.21 -12.63 -14.41
N HIS A 409 -27.12 -12.05 -15.60
CA HIS A 409 -26.47 -10.76 -15.80
C HIS A 409 -27.34 -9.61 -15.27
N THR A 410 -26.70 -8.52 -14.85
CA THR A 410 -27.38 -7.25 -14.59
C THR A 410 -28.04 -6.72 -15.87
N SER A 411 -29.03 -5.83 -15.74
CA SER A 411 -29.78 -5.29 -16.90
C SER A 411 -28.91 -4.58 -17.93
N ASP A 412 -27.74 -4.07 -17.53
CA ASP A 412 -26.74 -3.45 -18.42
C ASP A 412 -25.73 -4.45 -19.01
N GLY A 413 -25.81 -5.73 -18.64
CA GLY A 413 -24.96 -6.82 -19.11
C GLY A 413 -23.52 -6.79 -18.61
N ARG A 414 -23.13 -5.82 -17.75
CA ARG A 414 -21.74 -5.62 -17.33
C ARG A 414 -21.33 -6.46 -16.12
N GLN A 415 -22.29 -6.89 -15.32
CA GLN A 415 -22.04 -7.64 -14.10
C GLN A 415 -22.89 -8.91 -14.07
N VAL A 416 -22.53 -9.83 -13.18
CA VAL A 416 -23.21 -11.10 -12.94
C VAL A 416 -23.57 -11.16 -11.47
N PHE A 417 -24.83 -11.49 -11.17
CA PHE A 417 -25.24 -11.74 -9.80
C PHE A 417 -24.59 -13.03 -9.28
N ALA A 418 -24.14 -13.01 -8.03
CA ALA A 418 -23.48 -14.13 -7.40
C ALA A 418 -23.79 -14.20 -5.89
N ASN A 419 -23.68 -15.39 -5.34
CA ASN A 419 -23.70 -15.63 -3.90
C ASN A 419 -22.71 -16.75 -3.54
N ARG A 420 -22.44 -16.86 -2.25
CA ARG A 420 -21.70 -17.99 -1.66
C ARG A 420 -22.68 -18.93 -1.00
N THR A 421 -22.51 -20.22 -1.23
CA THR A 421 -23.30 -21.23 -0.53
C THR A 421 -23.11 -21.11 0.98
N GLY A 422 -24.21 -21.01 1.73
CA GLY A 422 -24.20 -20.82 3.19
C GLY A 422 -24.26 -19.36 3.65
N GLU A 423 -24.16 -18.39 2.74
CA GLU A 423 -24.38 -16.97 3.03
C GLU A 423 -25.74 -16.50 2.48
N THR A 424 -26.35 -15.51 3.13
CA THR A 424 -27.64 -14.89 2.73
C THR A 424 -27.46 -13.63 1.88
N THR A 425 -26.25 -13.43 1.36
CA THR A 425 -25.84 -12.23 0.65
C THR A 425 -25.81 -12.49 -0.85
N ALA A 426 -26.56 -11.70 -1.60
CA ALA A 426 -26.43 -11.58 -3.05
C ALA A 426 -25.59 -10.34 -3.38
N PHE A 427 -24.57 -10.53 -4.18
CA PHE A 427 -23.69 -9.48 -4.67
C PHE A 427 -23.54 -9.61 -6.19
N SER A 428 -22.80 -8.68 -6.79
CA SER A 428 -22.50 -8.66 -8.20
C SER A 428 -21.00 -8.61 -8.41
N ILE A 429 -20.55 -9.23 -9.49
CA ILE A 429 -19.16 -9.29 -9.91
C ILE A 429 -19.10 -8.85 -11.37
N SER A 430 -18.03 -8.15 -11.77
CA SER A 430 -17.81 -7.80 -13.16
C SER A 430 -17.79 -9.04 -14.05
N LYS A 431 -18.37 -8.93 -15.25
CA LYS A 431 -18.41 -10.02 -16.22
C LYS A 431 -17.01 -10.51 -16.59
N GLU A 432 -16.04 -9.61 -16.68
CA GLU A 432 -14.64 -9.91 -17.01
C GLU A 432 -13.98 -10.78 -15.94
N ILE A 433 -14.28 -10.54 -14.65
CA ILE A 433 -13.79 -11.39 -13.57
C ILE A 433 -14.39 -12.79 -13.71
N VAL A 434 -15.70 -12.91 -13.94
CA VAL A 434 -16.36 -14.21 -14.14
C VAL A 434 -15.75 -14.95 -15.34
N GLU A 435 -15.55 -14.30 -16.47
CA GLU A 435 -14.88 -14.88 -17.64
C GLU A 435 -13.47 -15.37 -17.31
N LYS A 436 -12.74 -14.66 -16.44
CA LYS A 436 -11.43 -15.12 -15.99
C LYS A 436 -11.50 -16.37 -15.11
N LEU A 437 -12.50 -16.49 -14.24
CA LEU A 437 -12.63 -17.64 -13.35
C LEU A 437 -13.07 -18.92 -14.06
N PHE A 438 -13.72 -18.81 -15.22
CA PHE A 438 -14.21 -19.96 -15.99
C PHE A 438 -13.36 -20.22 -17.25
N ARG A 439 -12.13 -20.72 -17.02
CA ARG A 439 -11.23 -21.18 -18.10
C ARG A 439 -11.80 -22.39 -18.83
N SER A 440 -11.51 -22.52 -20.12
CA SER A 440 -11.93 -23.68 -20.89
C SER A 440 -11.15 -24.94 -20.50
N LEU A 441 -11.74 -26.12 -20.75
CA LEU A 441 -11.05 -27.40 -20.58
C LEU A 441 -9.73 -27.46 -21.36
N TYR A 442 -9.69 -26.84 -22.54
CA TYR A 442 -8.50 -26.78 -23.39
C TYR A 442 -7.38 -25.96 -22.74
N ASP A 443 -7.71 -24.83 -22.11
CA ASP A 443 -6.72 -23.97 -21.44
C ASP A 443 -6.18 -24.63 -20.18
N LEU A 444 -7.06 -25.29 -19.41
CA LEU A 444 -6.69 -25.95 -18.14
C LEU A 444 -5.87 -27.22 -18.34
N ARG A 445 -5.93 -27.83 -19.53
CA ARG A 445 -5.20 -29.08 -19.82
C ARG A 445 -3.75 -28.79 -20.18
N ASN A 446 -2.84 -29.66 -19.73
CA ASN A 446 -1.47 -29.67 -20.24
C ASN A 446 -1.47 -30.02 -21.74
N LYS A 447 -1.02 -29.07 -22.56
CA LYS A 447 -1.02 -29.16 -24.03
C LYS A 447 0.30 -29.66 -24.62
N LYS A 448 1.31 -29.96 -23.80
CA LYS A 448 2.61 -30.43 -24.30
C LYS A 448 2.46 -31.77 -25.02
N ILE A 449 3.11 -31.87 -26.19
CA ILE A 449 3.07 -33.08 -27.02
C ILE A 449 4.15 -34.07 -26.63
N LEU A 450 5.34 -33.57 -26.28
CA LEU A 450 6.50 -34.35 -25.91
C LEU A 450 6.88 -34.05 -24.46
N GLU A 451 7.19 -35.10 -23.72
CA GLU A 451 7.67 -35.02 -22.34
C GLU A 451 9.06 -35.68 -22.27
N PHE A 452 10.09 -34.88 -22.00
CA PHE A 452 11.47 -35.33 -21.90
C PHE A 452 12.34 -34.34 -21.11
N GLU A 453 13.43 -34.85 -20.56
CA GLU A 453 14.47 -34.05 -19.93
C GLU A 453 15.58 -33.72 -20.92
N SER A 454 15.78 -32.42 -21.20
CA SER A 454 16.75 -31.96 -22.21
C SER A 454 18.19 -32.35 -21.88
N SER A 455 18.51 -32.50 -20.59
CA SER A 455 19.83 -32.96 -20.12
C SER A 455 20.09 -34.42 -20.44
N GLU A 456 19.05 -35.23 -20.63
CA GLU A 456 19.19 -36.65 -20.97
C GLU A 456 19.33 -36.89 -22.48
N VAL A 457 19.07 -35.88 -23.32
CA VAL A 457 19.18 -36.02 -24.77
C VAL A 457 20.61 -35.77 -25.20
N ASN A 458 21.25 -36.79 -25.78
CA ASN A 458 22.60 -36.70 -26.35
C ASN A 458 22.61 -36.77 -27.88
N LYS A 459 21.50 -37.17 -28.49
CA LYS A 459 21.39 -37.30 -29.94
C LYS A 459 19.99 -36.92 -30.44
N ILE A 460 19.95 -36.12 -31.50
CA ILE A 460 18.73 -35.69 -32.18
C ILE A 460 18.83 -36.18 -33.63
N LEU A 461 17.87 -36.99 -34.05
CA LEU A 461 17.77 -37.45 -35.42
C LEU A 461 16.59 -36.76 -36.09
N LEU A 462 16.85 -35.90 -37.08
CA LEU A 462 15.84 -35.27 -37.91
C LEU A 462 15.90 -35.85 -39.32
N THR A 463 14.89 -36.63 -39.68
CA THR A 463 14.75 -37.26 -40.99
C THR A 463 13.73 -36.50 -41.82
N THR A 464 14.15 -36.02 -42.98
CA THR A 464 13.27 -35.46 -44.03
C THR A 464 13.23 -36.44 -45.21
N PRO A 465 12.34 -36.28 -46.21
CA PRO A 465 12.35 -37.12 -47.41
C PRO A 465 13.71 -37.14 -48.14
N ASP A 466 14.44 -36.02 -48.11
CA ASP A 466 15.66 -35.84 -48.91
C ASP A 466 16.96 -35.99 -48.10
N ASN A 467 16.92 -35.78 -46.78
CA ASN A 467 18.11 -35.66 -45.94
C ASN A 467 17.93 -36.28 -44.55
N LEU A 468 19.04 -36.77 -43.99
CA LEU A 468 19.18 -37.17 -42.59
C LEU A 468 20.09 -36.18 -41.87
N PHE A 469 19.56 -35.51 -40.86
CA PHE A 469 20.31 -34.65 -39.96
C PHE A 469 20.52 -35.37 -38.63
N GLU A 470 21.77 -35.65 -38.30
CA GLU A 470 22.14 -36.34 -37.07
C GLU A 470 22.94 -35.35 -36.23
N LEU A 471 22.36 -34.89 -35.12
CA LEU A 471 23.05 -34.02 -34.19
C LEU A 471 23.45 -34.83 -32.97
N GLU A 472 24.71 -34.72 -32.58
CA GLU A 472 25.26 -35.34 -31.38
C GLU A 472 25.80 -34.28 -30.43
N LYS A 473 25.58 -34.54 -29.14
CA LYS A 473 26.06 -33.69 -28.06
C LYS A 473 27.40 -34.23 -27.57
N ASN A 474 28.44 -33.43 -27.70
CA ASN A 474 29.74 -33.69 -27.10
C ASN A 474 29.99 -32.65 -26.02
N ASP A 475 30.20 -33.10 -24.79
CA ASP A 475 30.18 -32.29 -23.57
C ASP A 475 28.89 -31.44 -23.43
N SER A 476 28.95 -30.16 -23.85
CA SER A 476 27.82 -29.21 -23.80
C SER A 476 27.44 -28.64 -25.17
N GLU A 477 28.19 -28.99 -26.21
CA GLU A 477 28.07 -28.42 -27.55
C GLU A 477 27.43 -29.42 -28.52
N TRP A 478 26.57 -28.92 -29.39
CA TRP A 478 25.89 -29.72 -30.40
C TRP A 478 26.62 -29.64 -31.73
N HIS A 479 26.85 -30.80 -32.32
CA HIS A 479 27.52 -30.95 -33.60
C HIS A 479 26.62 -31.72 -34.55
N LEU A 480 26.59 -31.31 -35.81
CA LEU A 480 25.96 -32.08 -36.87
C LEU A 480 26.98 -33.11 -37.36
N GLU A 481 26.61 -34.38 -37.36
CA GLU A 481 27.42 -35.49 -37.86
C GLU A 481 27.03 -35.90 -39.29
N LYS A 482 25.76 -35.68 -39.67
CA LYS A 482 25.21 -35.95 -41.00
C LYS A 482 24.27 -34.84 -41.47
N PRO A 483 24.18 -34.53 -42.77
CA PRO A 483 24.89 -35.21 -43.88
C PRO A 483 26.37 -34.78 -44.02
N GLU A 484 26.77 -33.69 -43.37
CA GLU A 484 28.12 -33.16 -43.34
C GLU A 484 28.48 -32.80 -41.90
N LYS A 485 29.73 -33.02 -41.49
CA LYS A 485 30.21 -32.68 -40.15
C LYS A 485 30.34 -31.16 -40.00
N LEU A 486 29.54 -30.55 -39.11
CA LEU A 486 29.52 -29.11 -38.89
C LEU A 486 29.34 -28.80 -37.39
N GLU A 487 29.99 -27.75 -36.90
CA GLU A 487 29.65 -27.15 -35.59
C GLU A 487 28.32 -26.40 -35.71
N THR A 488 27.38 -26.66 -34.80
CA THR A 488 26.00 -26.12 -34.92
C THR A 488 25.64 -25.04 -33.91
N GLN A 489 26.61 -24.40 -33.26
CA GLN A 489 26.38 -23.43 -32.17
C GLN A 489 25.22 -23.89 -31.24
N HIS A 490 24.15 -23.10 -31.13
CA HIS A 490 23.02 -23.33 -30.22
C HIS A 490 21.87 -24.17 -30.84
N ILE A 491 21.97 -24.63 -32.08
CA ILE A 491 20.83 -25.22 -32.82
C ILE A 491 20.25 -26.45 -32.14
N GLY A 492 21.08 -27.33 -31.57
CA GLY A 492 20.58 -28.49 -30.83
C GLY A 492 19.80 -28.09 -29.57
N HIS A 493 20.23 -27.04 -28.86
CA HIS A 493 19.50 -26.48 -27.73
C HIS A 493 18.18 -25.83 -28.17
N ASP A 494 18.19 -25.07 -29.27
CA ASP A 494 17.00 -24.43 -29.85
C ASP A 494 15.96 -25.46 -30.33
N LEU A 495 16.42 -26.58 -30.88
CA LEU A 495 15.58 -27.71 -31.26
C LEU A 495 14.92 -28.33 -30.04
N LEU A 496 15.68 -28.67 -29.00
CA LEU A 496 15.11 -29.22 -27.75
C LEU A 496 14.13 -28.23 -27.10
N TRP A 497 14.47 -26.94 -27.08
CA TRP A 497 13.58 -25.89 -26.59
C TRP A 497 12.27 -25.83 -27.38
N SER A 498 12.36 -25.82 -28.71
CA SER A 498 11.20 -25.80 -29.60
C SER A 498 10.31 -27.03 -29.38
N LEU A 499 10.91 -28.22 -29.29
CA LEU A 499 10.20 -29.49 -29.11
C LEU A 499 9.54 -29.60 -27.74
N LYS A 500 10.22 -29.17 -26.66
CA LYS A 500 9.65 -29.12 -25.31
C LYS A 500 8.53 -28.08 -25.21
N GLY A 501 8.61 -27.02 -26.01
CA GLY A 501 7.60 -25.97 -26.11
C GLY A 501 6.35 -26.35 -26.92
N LEU A 502 6.40 -27.41 -27.75
CA LEU A 502 5.32 -27.77 -28.67
C LEU A 502 4.00 -28.07 -27.95
N GLU A 503 2.96 -27.36 -28.37
CA GLU A 503 1.59 -27.52 -27.88
C GLU A 503 0.63 -27.92 -29.00
N PHE A 504 -0.28 -28.86 -28.70
CA PHE A 504 -1.35 -29.23 -29.61
C PHE A 504 -2.52 -28.24 -29.56
N LYS A 505 -3.15 -28.01 -30.70
CA LYS A 505 -4.43 -27.29 -30.82
C LYS A 505 -5.61 -28.19 -30.52
N SER A 506 -5.56 -29.44 -30.98
CA SER A 506 -6.56 -30.45 -30.63
C SER A 506 -5.99 -31.86 -30.77
N ILE A 507 -6.66 -32.81 -30.13
CA ILE A 507 -6.37 -34.24 -30.33
C ILE A 507 -7.22 -34.74 -31.49
N VAL A 508 -6.63 -35.57 -32.35
CA VAL A 508 -7.34 -36.28 -33.41
C VAL A 508 -7.90 -37.56 -32.81
N SER A 509 -9.23 -37.62 -32.63
CA SER A 509 -9.91 -38.78 -32.08
C SER A 509 -11.23 -39.05 -32.85
N PRO A 510 -11.41 -40.23 -33.46
CA PRO A 510 -10.43 -41.31 -33.58
C PRO A 510 -9.22 -40.91 -34.43
N PRO A 511 -8.05 -41.55 -34.28
CA PRO A 511 -6.88 -41.27 -35.10
C PRO A 511 -7.16 -41.54 -36.59
N LEU A 512 -6.55 -40.73 -37.46
CA LEU A 512 -6.60 -40.95 -38.90
C LEU A 512 -5.67 -42.11 -39.30
N SER A 513 -5.98 -42.80 -40.39
CA SER A 513 -5.05 -43.76 -40.98
C SER A 513 -3.74 -43.08 -41.41
N GLU A 514 -2.62 -43.81 -41.40
CA GLU A 514 -1.31 -43.24 -41.71
C GLU A 514 -1.30 -42.48 -43.04
N LYS A 515 -1.94 -43.04 -44.07
CA LYS A 515 -2.07 -42.41 -45.39
C LYS A 515 -2.87 -41.10 -45.38
N LEU A 516 -3.97 -41.02 -44.62
CA LEU A 516 -4.77 -39.80 -44.52
C LEU A 516 -4.08 -38.72 -43.69
N ALA A 517 -3.34 -39.14 -42.67
CA ALA A 517 -2.52 -38.26 -41.85
C ALA A 517 -1.22 -37.83 -42.56
N GLY A 518 -0.79 -38.53 -43.63
CA GLY A 518 0.51 -38.35 -44.27
C GLY A 518 1.68 -38.85 -43.42
N LEU A 519 1.44 -39.82 -42.54
CA LEU A 519 2.43 -40.41 -41.63
C LEU A 519 3.12 -41.65 -42.21
N ASP A 520 2.60 -42.19 -43.33
CA ASP A 520 3.26 -43.19 -44.17
C ASP A 520 4.46 -42.60 -44.92
N THR A 521 4.35 -41.31 -45.28
CA THR A 521 5.40 -40.49 -45.88
C THR A 521 5.52 -39.15 -45.13
N PRO A 522 6.09 -39.16 -43.90
CA PRO A 522 6.16 -37.96 -43.08
C PRO A 522 6.90 -36.82 -43.78
N THR A 523 6.39 -35.59 -43.64
CA THR A 523 7.10 -34.37 -44.03
C THR A 523 8.46 -34.30 -43.35
N PHE A 524 8.53 -34.72 -42.08
CA PHE A 524 9.77 -35.05 -41.39
C PHE A 524 9.46 -35.83 -40.11
N THR A 525 10.48 -36.50 -39.56
CA THR A 525 10.43 -37.18 -38.26
C THR A 525 11.58 -36.67 -37.39
N ILE A 526 11.31 -36.38 -36.12
CA ILE A 526 12.34 -36.07 -35.13
C ILE A 526 12.33 -37.13 -34.06
N SER A 527 13.49 -37.72 -33.78
CA SER A 527 13.68 -38.67 -32.70
C SER A 527 14.76 -38.18 -31.74
N LEU A 528 14.44 -38.18 -30.44
CA LEU A 528 15.35 -37.80 -29.36
C LEU A 528 15.91 -39.05 -28.71
N TRP A 529 17.21 -39.09 -28.47
CA TRP A 529 17.93 -40.27 -27.99
C TRP A 529 18.86 -39.92 -26.83
N LYS A 530 18.91 -40.81 -25.84
CA LYS A 530 19.87 -40.72 -24.71
C LYS A 530 21.26 -41.23 -25.10
N ASN A 531 21.28 -42.21 -26.00
CA ASN A 531 22.44 -42.81 -26.64
C ASN A 531 21.93 -43.60 -27.86
N ASP A 532 22.79 -44.32 -28.58
CA ASP A 532 22.40 -45.08 -29.78
C ASP A 532 21.37 -46.20 -29.53
N GLN A 533 21.06 -46.53 -28.27
CA GLN A 533 20.18 -47.65 -27.92
C GLN A 533 18.84 -47.20 -27.33
N VAL A 534 18.78 -46.03 -26.71
CA VAL A 534 17.60 -45.58 -25.94
C VAL A 534 16.94 -44.38 -26.61
N ASN A 535 15.83 -44.64 -27.32
CA ASN A 535 14.94 -43.59 -27.84
C ASN A 535 14.07 -43.04 -26.70
N ILE A 536 14.13 -41.73 -26.49
CA ILE A 536 13.35 -41.02 -25.48
C ILE A 536 11.96 -40.69 -26.02
N SER A 537 11.91 -40.08 -27.21
CA SER A 537 10.66 -39.75 -27.87
C SER A 537 10.84 -39.64 -29.38
N THR A 538 9.72 -39.77 -30.10
CA THR A 538 9.68 -39.57 -31.55
C THR A 538 8.43 -38.79 -31.91
N LEU A 539 8.61 -37.76 -32.73
CA LEU A 539 7.57 -36.93 -33.31
C LEU A 539 7.57 -37.14 -34.83
N LYS A 540 6.51 -37.72 -35.37
CA LYS A 540 6.28 -37.81 -36.83
C LYS A 540 5.38 -36.66 -37.26
N VAL A 541 5.79 -35.90 -38.26
CA VAL A 541 5.01 -34.80 -38.83
C VAL A 541 4.48 -35.21 -40.19
N GLY A 542 3.17 -35.37 -40.27
CA GLY A 542 2.48 -35.81 -41.48
C GLY A 542 2.16 -34.65 -42.42
N LYS A 543 0.99 -34.74 -43.06
CA LYS A 543 0.53 -33.79 -44.08
C LYS A 543 0.07 -32.45 -43.47
N LEU A 544 0.37 -31.35 -44.18
CA LEU A 544 -0.21 -30.03 -43.94
C LEU A 544 -1.62 -29.95 -44.50
N PHE A 545 -2.56 -29.55 -43.65
CA PHE A 545 -3.93 -29.20 -44.03
C PHE A 545 -3.96 -27.71 -44.36
N GLU A 546 -3.77 -27.37 -45.64
CA GLU A 546 -3.55 -26.00 -46.12
C GLU A 546 -4.66 -25.02 -45.76
N LYS A 547 -5.92 -25.46 -45.74
CA LYS A 547 -7.04 -24.59 -45.40
C LYS A 547 -6.99 -24.14 -43.93
N GLU A 548 -6.60 -25.04 -43.05
CA GLU A 548 -6.51 -24.83 -41.60
C GLU A 548 -5.12 -24.33 -41.16
N GLN A 549 -4.12 -24.43 -42.04
CA GLN A 549 -2.70 -24.16 -41.75
C GLN A 549 -2.20 -25.00 -40.56
N GLU A 550 -2.55 -26.30 -40.57
CA GLU A 550 -2.26 -27.23 -39.47
C GLU A 550 -1.62 -28.54 -39.95
N TYR A 551 -0.64 -29.03 -39.22
CA TYR A 551 -0.11 -30.38 -39.42
C TYR A 551 -0.84 -31.39 -38.55
N ILE A 552 -1.00 -32.61 -39.07
CA ILE A 552 -1.18 -33.78 -38.22
C ILE A 552 0.19 -34.27 -37.77
N VAL A 553 0.38 -34.37 -36.46
CA VAL A 553 1.59 -34.96 -35.89
C VAL A 553 1.24 -36.15 -35.02
N GLN A 554 2.15 -37.12 -34.97
CA GLN A 554 2.02 -38.29 -34.10
C GLN A 554 3.19 -38.33 -33.12
N ALA A 555 2.86 -38.46 -31.83
CA ALA A 555 3.80 -38.77 -30.77
C ALA A 555 3.25 -39.97 -29.99
N GLY A 556 4.04 -41.05 -29.90
CA GLY A 556 3.57 -42.34 -29.42
C GLY A 556 2.36 -42.84 -30.23
N ASN A 557 1.28 -43.18 -29.53
CA ASN A 557 0.03 -43.70 -30.13
C ASN A 557 -1.03 -42.62 -30.40
N GLN A 558 -0.73 -41.36 -30.11
CA GLN A 558 -1.70 -40.27 -30.22
C GLN A 558 -1.36 -39.34 -31.39
N GLN A 559 -2.41 -38.93 -32.12
CA GLN A 559 -2.33 -37.92 -33.16
C GLN A 559 -2.88 -36.57 -32.68
N TYR A 560 -2.22 -35.50 -33.09
CA TYR A 560 -2.51 -34.13 -32.69
C TYR A 560 -2.58 -33.22 -33.91
N ARG A 561 -3.41 -32.17 -33.82
CA ARG A 561 -3.36 -31.01 -34.73
C ARG A 561 -2.47 -29.95 -34.12
N ILE A 562 -1.50 -29.45 -34.88
CA ILE A 562 -0.66 -28.32 -34.48
C ILE A 562 -0.66 -27.24 -35.56
N LYS A 563 -0.52 -25.98 -35.16
CA LYS A 563 -0.38 -24.88 -36.13
C LYS A 563 0.95 -25.00 -36.87
N ASN A 564 0.95 -24.73 -38.17
CA ASN A 564 2.15 -24.80 -39.01
C ASN A 564 3.33 -24.02 -38.42
N LYS A 565 3.07 -22.80 -37.94
CA LYS A 565 4.05 -21.90 -37.35
C LYS A 565 4.78 -22.46 -36.13
N SER A 566 4.18 -23.42 -35.45
CA SER A 566 4.81 -24.10 -34.30
C SER A 566 6.00 -24.98 -34.73
N LEU A 567 6.17 -25.24 -36.03
CA LEU A 567 7.25 -26.05 -36.59
C LEU A 567 8.21 -25.25 -37.49
N ASP A 568 8.09 -23.92 -37.56
CA ASP A 568 8.92 -23.08 -38.44
C ASP A 568 10.38 -23.00 -37.98
N SER A 569 10.60 -23.11 -36.66
CA SER A 569 11.92 -23.13 -36.05
C SER A 569 12.70 -24.41 -36.32
N ILE A 570 12.06 -25.47 -36.82
CA ILE A 570 12.73 -26.73 -37.12
C ILE A 570 13.58 -26.58 -38.41
N PRO A 571 14.91 -26.76 -38.35
CA PRO A 571 15.80 -26.62 -39.49
C PRO A 571 15.69 -27.83 -40.43
N ARG A 572 14.98 -27.67 -41.55
CA ARG A 572 14.75 -28.76 -42.53
C ARG A 572 15.72 -28.79 -43.71
N THR A 573 16.68 -27.86 -43.75
CA THR A 573 17.66 -27.72 -44.84
C THR A 573 19.06 -27.50 -44.26
N LEU A 574 20.09 -28.02 -44.94
CA LEU A 574 21.48 -27.93 -44.47
C LEU A 574 21.94 -26.48 -44.19
N GLY A 575 21.50 -25.52 -45.00
CA GLY A 575 21.83 -24.11 -44.82
C GLY A 575 21.36 -23.51 -43.49
N LYS A 576 20.34 -24.09 -42.85
CA LYS A 576 19.85 -23.66 -41.53
C LYS A 576 20.69 -24.21 -40.36
N PHE A 577 21.60 -25.15 -40.62
CA PHE A 577 22.52 -25.69 -39.62
C PHE A 577 23.87 -24.97 -39.59
N ARG A 578 24.10 -24.06 -40.55
CA ARG A 578 25.34 -23.30 -40.63
C ARG A 578 25.29 -22.12 -39.66
N PRO A 579 26.41 -21.83 -38.98
CA PRO A 579 26.53 -20.74 -38.00
C PRO A 579 26.32 -19.34 -38.59
#